data_AF-A0A1D6G139-F1
#
_entry.id   AF-A0A1D6G139-F1
#
_cell.length_a   1.000
_cell.length_b   1.000
_cell.length_c   1.000
_cell.angle_alpha   90.00
_cell.angle_beta   90.00
_cell.angle_gamma   90.00
#
_symmetry.space_group_name_H-M   'P 1'
#
loop_
_entity.id
_entity.type
_entity.pdbx_description
1 polymer ?
#
loop_
_entity_poly.entity_id
_entity_poly.type
_entity_poly.pdbx_seq_one_letter_code
_entity_poly.pdbx_strand_id
1 'polypeptide(L)'
;MIIADIISFVFQVASIFVPIVITLSIVTFSAWFLCGWLGAYPKSWVAENSNCFVFSLMFAISVVVIACPCALGLATPTVVMVATGIGANHGVLVKGGDALERAQNVNYVVFDKTGKLTQGKAIVTAAKVFPGMDLGDFLTLVASAEASSEHPLAKAILDYALHFHFFGKLPSSKDGIEQRKDK
;
A
#
# COMPACT_ATOMS: atom_id res chain seq x y z
N MET A 1 -2.20 -10.81 -12.32
CA MET A 1 -2.38 -12.17 -11.76
C MET A 1 -2.47 -12.19 -10.23
N ILE A 2 -2.45 -11.05 -9.50
CA ILE A 2 -2.44 -11.04 -8.02
C ILE A 2 -3.62 -10.25 -7.41
N ILE A 3 -4.27 -9.34 -8.17
CA ILE A 3 -5.62 -8.81 -7.87
C ILE A 3 -6.66 -9.94 -7.58
N ALA A 4 -6.34 -11.17 -7.94
CA ALA A 4 -7.15 -12.35 -7.70
C ALA A 4 -7.28 -12.70 -6.21
N ASP A 5 -6.29 -12.52 -5.34
CA ASP A 5 -6.25 -13.30 -4.10
C ASP A 5 -7.29 -12.87 -3.04
N ILE A 6 -7.35 -11.59 -2.66
CA ILE A 6 -8.36 -11.10 -1.70
C ILE A 6 -9.79 -11.17 -2.25
N ILE A 7 -9.98 -10.80 -3.51
CA ILE A 7 -11.31 -10.83 -4.13
C ILE A 7 -11.77 -12.29 -4.30
N SER A 8 -10.86 -13.19 -4.67
CA SER A 8 -11.12 -14.64 -4.72
C SER A 8 -11.44 -15.20 -3.34
N PHE A 9 -10.75 -14.76 -2.28
CA PHE A 9 -11.08 -15.17 -0.91
C PHE A 9 -12.51 -14.77 -0.53
N VAL A 10 -12.92 -13.53 -0.83
CA VAL A 10 -14.30 -13.08 -0.61
C VAL A 10 -15.30 -13.94 -1.39
N PHE A 11 -15.02 -14.26 -2.65
CA PHE A 11 -15.87 -15.12 -3.45
C PHE A 11 -15.89 -16.58 -2.97
N GLN A 12 -14.79 -17.09 -2.44
CA GLN A 12 -14.72 -18.42 -1.85
C GLN A 12 -15.55 -18.51 -0.58
N VAL A 13 -15.44 -17.51 0.30
CA VAL A 13 -16.29 -17.41 1.50
C VAL A 13 -17.77 -17.30 1.11
N ALA A 14 -18.10 -16.44 0.14
CA ALA A 14 -19.47 -16.31 -0.35
C ALA A 14 -20.01 -17.63 -0.94
N SER A 15 -19.17 -18.38 -1.68
CA SER A 15 -19.54 -19.67 -2.26
C SER A 15 -19.83 -20.74 -1.23
N ILE A 16 -19.23 -20.68 -0.04
CA ILE A 16 -19.56 -21.57 1.10
C ILE A 16 -20.78 -21.04 1.86
N PHE A 17 -20.88 -19.72 2.05
CA PHE A 17 -21.90 -19.10 2.88
C PHE A 17 -23.31 -19.18 2.27
N VAL A 18 -23.43 -18.91 0.96
CA VAL A 18 -24.72 -18.94 0.24
C VAL A 18 -25.45 -20.29 0.35
N PRO A 19 -24.83 -21.46 0.06
CA PRO A 19 -25.52 -22.74 0.18
C PRO A 19 -25.89 -23.08 1.63
N ILE A 20 -25.10 -22.65 2.63
CA ILE A 20 -25.44 -22.82 4.05
C ILE A 20 -26.72 -22.06 4.40
N VAL A 21 -26.83 -20.79 4.00
CA VAL A 21 -28.01 -19.95 4.26
C VAL A 21 -29.25 -20.51 3.58
N ILE A 22 -29.13 -20.96 2.32
CA ILE A 22 -30.25 -21.60 1.59
C ILE A 22 -30.69 -22.87 2.30
N THR A 23 -29.75 -23.71 2.74
CA THR A 23 -30.05 -24.94 3.48
C THR A 23 -30.78 -24.62 4.80
N LEU A 24 -30.30 -23.65 5.58
CA LEU A 24 -30.96 -23.21 6.81
C LEU A 24 -32.35 -22.62 6.56
N SER A 25 -32.54 -21.88 5.47
CA SER A 25 -33.85 -21.33 5.08
C SER A 25 -34.86 -22.45 4.76
N ILE A 26 -34.44 -23.48 4.01
CA ILE A 26 -35.28 -24.64 3.69
C ILE A 26 -35.60 -25.45 4.95
N VAL A 27 -34.63 -25.63 5.86
CA VAL A 27 -34.85 -26.32 7.15
C VAL A 27 -35.85 -25.54 8.00
N THR A 28 -35.71 -24.21 8.07
CA THR A 28 -36.63 -23.33 8.81
C THR A 28 -38.04 -23.42 8.21
N PHE A 29 -38.17 -23.30 6.89
CA PHE A 29 -39.44 -23.47 6.20
C PHE A 29 -40.10 -24.82 6.51
N SER A 30 -39.33 -25.91 6.42
CA SER A 30 -39.83 -27.26 6.66
C SER A 30 -40.25 -27.47 8.11
N ALA A 31 -39.46 -26.97 9.07
CA ALA A 31 -39.78 -27.07 10.49
C ALA A 31 -41.08 -26.33 10.84
N TRP A 32 -41.25 -25.10 10.35
CA TRP A 32 -42.48 -24.32 10.56
C TRP A 32 -43.69 -24.91 9.84
N PHE A 33 -43.50 -25.48 8.65
CA PHE A 33 -44.57 -26.17 7.91
C PHE A 33 -45.04 -27.44 8.63
N LEU A 34 -44.12 -28.25 9.15
CA LEU A 34 -44.45 -29.44 9.95
C LEU A 34 -45.14 -29.07 11.26
N CYS A 35 -44.61 -28.08 12.00
CA CYS A 35 -45.26 -27.56 13.21
C CYS A 35 -46.67 -27.04 12.95
N GLY A 36 -46.89 -26.46 11.76
CA GLY A 36 -48.20 -26.03 11.34
C GLY A 36 -49.15 -27.17 10.96
N TRP A 37 -48.65 -28.22 10.32
CA TRP A 37 -49.43 -29.43 10.07
C TRP A 37 -49.88 -30.12 11.37
N LEU A 38 -49.01 -30.13 12.39
CA LEU A 38 -49.26 -30.71 13.72
C LEU A 38 -50.17 -29.84 14.61
N GLY A 39 -50.60 -28.66 14.16
CA GLY A 39 -51.50 -27.77 14.91
C GLY A 39 -50.88 -27.17 16.18
N ALA A 40 -49.54 -27.11 16.26
CA ALA A 40 -48.81 -26.66 17.44
C ALA A 40 -48.68 -25.13 17.58
N TYR A 41 -49.29 -24.35 16.68
CA TYR A 41 -49.27 -22.88 16.75
C TYR A 41 -50.26 -22.35 17.79
N PRO A 42 -49.84 -21.46 18.72
CA PRO A 42 -50.78 -20.68 19.50
C PRO A 42 -51.54 -19.74 18.55
N LYS A 43 -52.87 -19.77 18.60
CA LYS A 43 -53.75 -18.96 17.74
C LYS A 43 -53.52 -17.45 17.81
N SER A 44 -52.74 -16.96 18.78
CA SER A 44 -52.37 -15.56 18.94
C SER A 44 -51.27 -15.07 17.97
N TRP A 45 -50.49 -15.97 17.36
CA TRP A 45 -49.36 -15.61 16.48
C TRP A 45 -49.70 -15.64 14.99
N VAL A 46 -50.85 -16.21 14.64
CA VAL A 46 -51.30 -16.38 13.25
C VAL A 46 -52.34 -15.30 12.97
N ALA A 47 -52.07 -14.42 11.99
CA ALA A 47 -53.04 -13.42 11.57
C ALA A 47 -54.31 -14.11 11.06
N GLU A 48 -55.48 -13.53 11.36
CA GLU A 48 -56.84 -14.08 11.23
C GLU A 48 -57.20 -14.58 9.80
N ASN A 49 -56.36 -14.30 8.80
CA ASN A 49 -56.51 -14.68 7.38
C ASN A 49 -55.23 -15.27 6.73
N SER A 50 -54.27 -15.75 7.51
CA SER A 50 -52.97 -16.23 6.99
C SER A 50 -52.84 -17.75 6.95
N ASN A 51 -52.52 -18.29 5.78
CA ASN A 51 -52.25 -19.72 5.57
C ASN A 51 -50.92 -20.14 6.23
N CYS A 52 -50.84 -21.38 6.76
CA CYS A 52 -49.61 -21.98 7.32
C CYS A 52 -48.40 -21.86 6.36
N PHE A 53 -48.66 -21.97 5.05
CA PHE A 53 -47.65 -21.78 4.00
C PHE A 53 -47.06 -20.37 3.98
N VAL A 54 -47.90 -19.33 4.04
CA VAL A 54 -47.47 -17.92 3.99
C VAL A 54 -46.66 -17.56 5.23
N PHE A 55 -47.07 -18.07 6.40
CA PHE A 55 -46.36 -17.87 7.65
C PHE A 55 -44.96 -18.50 7.63
N SER A 56 -44.85 -19.76 7.23
CA SER A 56 -43.56 -20.48 7.13
C SER A 56 -42.63 -19.84 6.10
N LEU A 57 -43.18 -19.35 4.98
CA LEU A 57 -42.44 -18.64 3.94
C LEU A 57 -41.88 -17.30 4.43
N MET A 58 -42.63 -16.54 5.25
CA MET A 58 -42.13 -15.31 5.84
C MET A 58 -40.88 -15.55 6.68
N PHE A 59 -40.87 -16.56 7.55
CA PHE A 59 -39.67 -16.91 8.34
C PHE A 59 -38.50 -17.33 7.46
N ALA A 60 -38.75 -18.12 6.41
CA ALA A 60 -37.71 -18.52 5.47
C ALA A 60 -37.06 -17.32 4.76
N ILE A 61 -37.86 -16.35 4.31
CA ILE A 61 -37.37 -15.11 3.68
C ILE A 61 -36.63 -14.25 4.70
N SER A 62 -37.12 -14.11 5.94
CA SER A 62 -36.44 -13.37 6.99
C SER A 62 -35.02 -13.90 7.26
N VAL A 63 -34.84 -15.23 7.27
CA VAL A 63 -33.51 -15.85 7.43
C VAL A 63 -32.58 -15.52 6.27
N VAL A 64 -33.07 -15.47 5.03
CA VAL A 64 -32.25 -15.10 3.86
C VAL A 64 -31.87 -13.62 3.89
N VAL A 65 -32.84 -12.74 4.21
CA VAL A 65 -32.62 -11.29 4.24
C VAL A 65 -31.63 -10.90 5.32
N ILE A 66 -31.74 -11.50 6.52
CA ILE A 66 -30.83 -11.17 7.63
C ILE A 66 -29.41 -11.69 7.40
N ALA A 67 -29.24 -12.72 6.56
CA ALA A 67 -27.95 -13.26 6.21
C ALA A 67 -27.23 -12.47 5.11
N CYS A 68 -27.85 -11.45 4.49
CA CYS A 68 -27.24 -10.74 3.37
C CYS A 68 -25.87 -10.12 3.75
N PRO A 69 -24.76 -10.53 3.09
CA PRO A 69 -23.40 -10.16 3.53
C PRO A 69 -22.97 -8.77 3.03
N CYS A 70 -23.85 -7.77 3.04
CA CYS A 70 -23.59 -6.43 2.48
C CYS A 70 -22.30 -5.76 3.00
N ALA A 71 -21.97 -5.99 4.27
CA ALA A 71 -20.76 -5.46 4.89
C ALA A 71 -19.47 -6.08 4.33
N LEU A 72 -19.51 -7.34 3.91
CA LEU A 72 -18.34 -8.12 3.51
C LEU A 72 -17.78 -7.62 2.17
N GLY A 73 -18.65 -7.18 1.25
CA GLY A 73 -18.24 -6.63 -0.05
C GLY A 73 -17.64 -5.21 0.01
N LEU A 74 -18.00 -4.42 1.03
CA LEU A 74 -17.52 -3.05 1.19
C LEU A 74 -16.31 -2.92 2.14
N ALA A 75 -16.07 -3.90 3.00
CA ALA A 75 -14.96 -3.86 3.96
C ALA A 75 -13.59 -3.71 3.26
N THR A 76 -13.31 -4.52 2.24
CA THR A 76 -12.02 -4.50 1.54
C THR A 76 -11.72 -3.15 0.84
N PRO A 77 -12.59 -2.59 -0.02
CA PRO A 77 -12.28 -1.34 -0.71
C PRO A 77 -12.18 -0.15 0.25
N THR A 78 -12.98 -0.13 1.32
CA THR A 78 -12.92 0.95 2.32
C THR A 78 -11.62 0.93 3.10
N VAL A 79 -11.18 -0.25 3.55
CA VAL A 79 -9.90 -0.41 4.25
C VAL A 79 -8.72 -0.04 3.34
N VAL A 80 -8.69 -0.52 2.09
CA VAL A 80 -7.61 -0.20 1.14
C VAL A 80 -7.56 1.31 0.84
N MET A 81 -8.71 1.95 0.65
CA MET A 81 -8.79 3.39 0.40
C MET A 81 -8.28 4.21 1.60
N VAL A 82 -8.70 3.87 2.83
CA VAL A 82 -8.26 4.58 4.03
C VAL A 82 -6.79 4.32 4.32
N ALA A 83 -6.32 3.08 4.19
CA ALA A 83 -4.92 2.71 4.42
C ALA A 83 -3.96 3.43 3.47
N THR A 84 -4.32 3.54 2.19
CA THR A 84 -3.52 4.28 1.21
C THR A 84 -3.53 5.79 1.47
N GLY A 85 -4.66 6.34 1.92
CA GLY A 85 -4.74 7.74 2.36
C GLY A 85 -3.84 8.05 3.57
N ILE A 86 -3.85 7.18 4.58
CA ILE A 86 -2.97 7.30 5.74
C ILE A 86 -1.50 7.14 5.32
N GLY A 87 -1.18 6.16 4.48
CA GLY A 87 0.17 5.96 3.94
C GLY A 87 0.70 7.19 3.21
N ALA A 88 -0.15 7.84 2.40
CA ALA A 88 0.20 9.07 1.71
C ALA A 88 0.53 10.22 2.67
N ASN A 89 -0.17 10.34 3.80
CA ASN A 89 0.15 11.33 4.84
C ASN A 89 1.53 11.10 5.50
N HIS A 90 2.03 9.86 5.46
CA HIS A 90 3.36 9.49 5.93
C HIS A 90 4.42 9.47 4.81
N GLY A 91 4.10 9.98 3.61
CA GLY A 91 5.03 10.02 2.47
C GLY A 91 5.21 8.67 1.76
N VAL A 92 4.35 7.69 2.03
CA VAL A 92 4.35 6.37 1.39
C VAL A 92 3.22 6.31 0.37
N LEU A 93 3.54 6.51 -0.90
CA LEU A 93 2.58 6.31 -1.98
C LEU A 93 2.48 4.84 -2.37
N VAL A 94 1.34 4.23 -2.08
CA VAL A 94 1.03 2.85 -2.47
C VAL A 94 0.10 2.85 -3.67
N LYS A 95 0.56 2.28 -4.79
CA LYS A 95 -0.21 2.23 -6.04
C LYS A 95 -1.08 0.97 -6.10
N GLY A 96 -2.31 1.08 -5.59
CA GLY A 96 -3.31 0.02 -5.61
C GLY A 96 -3.31 -0.91 -4.39
N GLY A 97 -4.34 -1.75 -4.26
CA GLY A 97 -4.50 -2.70 -3.14
C GLY A 97 -3.49 -3.85 -3.15
N ASP A 98 -3.17 -4.40 -4.32
CA ASP A 98 -2.19 -5.49 -4.49
C ASP A 98 -0.83 -5.17 -3.87
N ALA A 99 -0.37 -3.92 -4.02
CA ALA A 99 0.94 -3.52 -3.50
C ALA A 99 0.94 -3.53 -1.97
N LEU A 100 -0.17 -3.13 -1.34
CA LEU A 100 -0.35 -3.16 0.10
C LEU A 100 -0.42 -4.59 0.63
N GLU A 101 -1.11 -5.48 -0.07
CA GLU A 101 -1.20 -6.89 0.28
C GLU A 101 0.15 -7.59 0.12
N ARG A 102 0.88 -7.35 -0.96
CA ARG A 102 2.21 -7.95 -1.15
C ARG A 102 3.20 -7.45 -0.12
N ALA A 103 3.12 -6.18 0.28
CA ALA A 103 4.01 -5.60 1.27
C ALA A 103 4.01 -6.36 2.60
N GLN A 104 2.87 -6.98 2.99
CA GLN A 104 2.79 -7.79 4.20
C GLN A 104 3.64 -9.08 4.13
N ASN A 105 3.87 -9.60 2.92
CA ASN A 105 4.56 -10.87 2.67
C ASN A 105 6.01 -10.65 2.19
N VAL A 106 6.55 -9.43 2.29
CA VAL A 106 7.93 -9.14 1.88
C VAL A 106 8.89 -9.55 3.00
N ASN A 107 9.76 -10.53 2.72
CA ASN A 107 10.82 -10.95 3.64
C ASN A 107 12.16 -10.25 3.38
N TYR A 108 12.42 -9.82 2.15
CA TYR A 108 13.70 -9.26 1.72
C TYR A 108 13.49 -7.95 0.98
N VAL A 109 14.29 -6.94 1.34
CA VAL A 109 14.29 -5.63 0.67
C VAL A 109 15.65 -5.43 0.04
N VAL A 110 15.69 -5.38 -1.28
CA VAL A 110 16.91 -5.09 -2.05
C VAL A 110 16.86 -3.63 -2.48
N PHE A 111 17.83 -2.84 -2.03
CA PHE A 111 17.96 -1.45 -2.40
C PHE A 111 18.90 -1.31 -3.60
N ASP A 112 18.48 -0.53 -4.60
CA ASP A 112 19.41 -0.06 -5.63
C ASP A 112 20.37 0.97 -5.03
N LYS A 113 21.64 0.96 -5.43
CA LYS A 113 22.64 1.88 -4.89
C LYS A 113 22.44 3.28 -5.43
N THR A 114 22.32 3.41 -6.75
CA THR A 114 22.32 4.70 -7.43
C THR A 114 20.94 5.35 -7.29
N GLY A 115 20.84 6.45 -6.53
CA GLY A 115 19.60 7.21 -6.39
C GLY A 115 18.57 6.67 -5.37
N LYS A 116 18.86 5.56 -4.65
CA LYS A 116 18.13 5.22 -3.40
C LYS A 116 19.01 5.42 -2.17
N LEU A 117 20.15 4.72 -2.11
CA LEU A 117 21.09 4.86 -1.00
C LEU A 117 21.98 6.09 -1.16
N THR A 118 22.28 6.46 -2.42
CA THR A 118 23.04 7.66 -2.73
C THR A 118 22.11 8.80 -3.11
N GLN A 119 22.54 10.04 -2.83
CA GLN A 119 21.79 11.25 -3.17
C GLN A 119 21.66 11.50 -4.69
N GLY A 120 22.19 10.62 -5.54
CA GLY A 120 22.14 10.74 -7.00
C GLY A 120 22.97 11.89 -7.59
N LYS A 121 23.61 12.70 -6.74
CA LYS A 121 24.54 13.77 -7.13
C LYS A 121 25.97 13.33 -6.88
N ALA A 122 26.77 13.31 -7.93
CA ALA A 122 28.21 13.14 -7.80
C ALA A 122 28.80 14.41 -7.17
N ILE A 123 29.71 14.26 -6.22
CA ILE A 123 30.41 15.36 -5.56
C ILE A 123 31.89 15.02 -5.58
N VAL A 124 32.72 15.99 -5.99
CA VAL A 124 34.17 15.83 -5.93
C VAL A 124 34.62 15.91 -4.48
N THR A 125 35.16 14.81 -3.96
CA THR A 125 35.58 14.70 -2.54
C THR A 125 37.02 15.11 -2.31
N ALA A 126 37.89 14.93 -3.31
CA ALA A 126 39.29 15.31 -3.25
C ALA A 126 39.83 15.61 -4.65
N ALA A 127 40.55 16.72 -4.78
CA ALA A 127 41.39 17.03 -5.93
C ALA A 127 42.86 16.96 -5.50
N LYS A 128 43.68 16.20 -6.24
CA LYS A 128 45.13 16.12 -6.04
C LYS A 128 45.82 16.51 -7.34
N VAL A 129 46.79 17.40 -7.24
CA VAL A 129 47.57 17.92 -8.37
C VAL A 129 49.03 17.49 -8.20
N PHE A 130 49.72 17.28 -9.32
CA PHE A 130 51.14 16.93 -9.33
C PHE A 130 52.01 18.09 -8.83
N PRO A 131 53.17 17.81 -8.23
CA PRO A 131 54.08 18.86 -7.76
C PRO A 131 54.54 19.74 -8.92
N GLY A 132 54.29 21.05 -8.81
CA GLY A 132 54.65 22.06 -9.82
C GLY A 132 53.48 22.74 -10.54
N MET A 133 52.23 22.36 -10.24
CA MET A 133 51.04 22.99 -10.83
C MET A 133 50.12 23.55 -9.73
N ASP A 134 49.60 24.76 -9.95
CA ASP A 134 48.63 25.38 -9.04
C ASP A 134 47.24 24.73 -9.19
N LEU A 135 46.56 24.54 -8.06
CA LEU A 135 45.25 23.89 -8.01
C LEU A 135 44.17 24.73 -8.71
N GLY A 136 44.26 26.06 -8.64
CA GLY A 136 43.31 26.97 -9.27
C GLY A 136 43.41 26.95 -10.79
N ASP A 137 44.62 27.02 -11.33
CA ASP A 137 44.85 26.94 -12.77
C ASP A 137 44.40 25.58 -13.34
N PHE A 138 44.71 24.49 -12.64
CA PHE A 138 44.27 23.15 -13.01
C PHE A 138 42.74 23.03 -13.06
N LEU A 139 42.04 23.51 -12.01
CA LEU A 139 40.59 23.45 -11.94
C LEU A 139 39.92 24.30 -13.03
N THR A 140 40.50 25.44 -13.38
CA THR A 140 40.00 26.30 -14.46
C THR A 140 40.09 25.59 -15.81
N LEU A 141 41.20 24.90 -16.07
CA LEU A 141 41.43 24.17 -17.31
C LEU A 141 40.47 22.99 -17.46
N VAL A 142 40.32 22.20 -16.39
CA VAL A 142 39.38 21.06 -16.36
C VAL A 142 37.93 21.54 -16.48
N ALA A 143 37.55 22.62 -15.77
CA ALA A 143 36.23 23.21 -15.89
C ALA A 143 35.93 23.66 -17.33
N SER A 144 36.91 24.26 -18.02
CA SER A 144 36.74 24.67 -19.42
C SER A 144 36.56 23.49 -20.38
N ALA A 145 37.25 22.37 -20.14
CA ALA A 145 37.13 21.15 -20.94
C ALA A 145 35.79 20.45 -20.72
N GLU A 146 35.30 20.43 -19.49
CA GLU A 146 34.05 19.76 -19.10
C GLU A 146 32.80 20.65 -19.26
N ALA A 147 32.95 21.94 -19.58
CA ALA A 147 31.85 22.91 -19.70
C ALA A 147 30.77 22.51 -20.72
N SER A 148 31.14 21.74 -21.76
CA SER A 148 30.23 21.30 -22.82
C SER A 148 29.57 19.93 -22.53
N SER A 149 29.92 19.27 -21.43
CA SER A 149 29.50 17.91 -21.12
C SER A 149 28.27 17.87 -20.20
N GLU A 150 27.22 17.16 -20.61
CA GLU A 150 26.02 16.96 -19.78
C GLU A 150 26.17 15.84 -18.73
N HIS A 151 27.31 15.15 -18.72
CA HIS A 151 27.53 14.00 -17.86
C HIS A 151 27.48 14.41 -16.37
N PRO A 152 26.87 13.61 -15.47
CA PRO A 152 26.77 13.95 -14.04
C PRO A 152 28.10 14.24 -13.35
N LEU A 153 29.20 13.62 -13.83
CA LEU A 153 30.56 13.88 -13.35
C LEU A 153 31.07 15.26 -13.79
N ALA A 154 30.81 15.67 -15.03
CA ALA A 154 31.22 16.97 -15.55
C ALA A 154 30.55 18.10 -14.75
N LYS A 155 29.25 17.98 -14.48
CA LYS A 155 28.52 18.91 -13.60
C LYS A 155 29.11 18.98 -12.20
N ALA A 156 29.51 17.85 -11.61
CA ALA A 156 30.14 17.82 -10.29
C ALA A 156 31.51 18.53 -10.28
N ILE A 157 32.28 18.41 -11.36
CA ILE A 157 33.59 19.06 -11.50
C ILE A 157 33.44 20.57 -11.70
N LEU A 158 32.48 20.99 -12.54
CA LEU A 158 32.15 22.40 -12.75
C LEU A 158 31.70 23.08 -11.44
N ASP A 159 30.81 22.43 -10.70
CA ASP A 159 30.31 22.95 -9.41
C ASP A 159 31.45 23.05 -8.38
N TYR A 160 32.35 22.05 -8.35
CA TYR A 160 33.54 22.08 -7.50
C TYR A 160 34.51 23.20 -7.88
N ALA A 161 34.80 23.39 -9.17
CA ALA A 161 35.71 24.43 -9.66
C ALA A 161 35.14 25.85 -9.41
N LEU A 162 33.83 26.03 -9.62
CA LEU A 162 33.14 27.28 -9.34
C LEU A 162 33.17 27.60 -7.84
N HIS A 163 32.87 26.63 -6.97
CA HIS A 163 32.93 26.82 -5.53
C HIS A 163 34.37 27.09 -5.03
N PHE A 164 35.38 26.45 -5.62
CA PHE A 164 36.79 26.70 -5.29
C PHE A 164 37.21 28.14 -5.62
N HIS A 165 36.81 28.66 -6.78
CA HIS A 165 37.12 30.03 -7.18
C HIS A 165 36.43 31.11 -6.32
N PHE A 166 35.19 30.86 -5.88
CA PHE A 166 34.44 31.83 -5.07
C PHE A 166 34.73 31.75 -3.56
N PHE A 167 34.99 30.56 -3.01
CA PHE A 167 35.12 30.35 -1.56
C PHE A 167 36.49 29.80 -1.12
N GLY A 168 37.41 29.55 -2.06
CA GLY A 168 38.71 28.94 -1.77
C GLY A 168 38.59 27.44 -1.47
N LYS A 169 38.67 27.02 -0.20
CA LYS A 169 38.60 25.59 0.18
C LYS A 169 37.20 25.17 0.60
N LEU A 170 36.71 24.05 0.06
CA LEU A 170 35.55 23.34 0.60
C LEU A 170 35.86 22.70 1.96
N PRO A 171 34.88 22.62 2.88
CA PRO A 171 35.01 21.86 4.11
C PRO A 171 35.31 20.41 3.75
N SER A 172 36.42 19.89 4.27
CA SER A 172 36.74 18.48 4.13
C SER A 172 35.65 17.69 4.86
N SER A 173 35.23 16.57 4.29
CA SER A 173 34.22 15.65 4.85
C SER A 173 34.49 15.19 6.30
N LYS A 174 35.62 15.55 6.92
CA LYS A 174 35.90 15.32 8.35
C LYS A 174 35.14 16.26 9.29
N ASP A 175 34.78 17.47 8.87
CA ASP A 175 34.19 18.47 9.77
C ASP A 175 32.70 18.21 10.08
N GLY A 176 32.04 17.37 9.29
CA GLY A 176 30.64 16.97 9.49
C GLY A 176 30.40 15.84 10.49
N ILE A 177 31.46 15.15 10.95
CA ILE A 177 31.32 14.06 11.93
C ILE A 177 31.38 14.59 13.37
N GLU A 178 32.06 15.71 13.60
CA GLU A 178 32.23 16.28 14.95
C GLU A 178 31.00 17.09 15.40
N GLN A 179 30.27 17.71 14.47
CA GLN A 179 29.05 18.50 14.75
C GLN A 179 27.81 17.66 15.14
N ARG A 180 27.84 16.33 15.00
CA ARG A 180 26.71 15.44 15.33
C ARG A 180 26.81 14.79 16.70
N LYS A 181 27.89 15.01 17.47
CA LYS A 181 28.03 14.45 18.82
C LYS A 181 27.43 15.32 19.94
N ASP A 182 27.07 16.57 19.63
CA ASP A 182 26.62 17.55 20.63
C ASP A 182 25.14 17.95 20.50
N LYS A 183 24.31 17.12 19.83
CA LYS A 183 22.85 17.29 19.78
C LYS A 183 22.10 16.01 20.13
#